data_AF-A0A2V7VN00-F1
#
_entry.id   AF-A0A2V7VN00-F1
#
_cell.length_a   1.000
_cell.length_b   1.000
_cell.length_c   1.000
_cell.angle_alpha   90.00
_cell.angle_beta   90.00
_cell.angle_gamma   90.00
#
_symmetry.space_group_name_H-M   'P 1'
#
loop_
_entity.id
_entity.type
_entity.pdbx_description
1 polymer ?
#
loop_
_entity_poly.entity_id
_entity_poly.type
_entity_poly.pdbx_seq_one_letter_code
_entity_poly.pdbx_strand_id
1 'polypeptide(L)'
;MRSGWGAFHVRALAETAAGELLVGAREGLFRAEWGALRLERLDAHPVRGLAEGAGFLLAGGEEGLFRVEPSRVTRLQTPDAWIETIGMLDGEALVVTAAGLARGRPGGRFAPVPGGDEVASGVVHEGRFFGVTGPPVDAVLRYDPEGRLGEERLPAVTRHVMVAGGQLLADTDDGLFLRGASGWRRFALRAEALPPGAFHVGALDFLGGRLVAGFFDGGLATAELAPGRAAPALVWRAVPGSEAWGVNALLSAGGALYVASLRGAARFDGQRLVPVQGPGAAFALAATRDGVAIGYAQGVLLPGSTLLSAFHGLPGNQALALLAGQSLFVGTPSGLGALDGRRVRWRVTSGDGKLPHPWVTALYAGPDGLYVGTYGGGVARRADDAPGQLPVDAARYQPFPETADLKINPGCLVEAGRRLYAGTDGRGLWRLSADGARFEPLRLPLPSPRVTALAPGEGALWIGTDEGLARLPLNDEDP
;
A
#
# COMPACT_ATOMS: atom_id res chain seq x y z
N MET A 1 10.70 -15.66 -9.98
CA MET A 1 10.10 -16.56 -10.99
C MET A 1 8.90 -15.86 -11.61
N ARG A 2 8.76 -15.85 -12.93
CA ARG A 2 7.52 -15.38 -13.61
C ARG A 2 6.67 -16.61 -13.90
N SER A 3 5.39 -16.56 -13.55
CA SER A 3 4.46 -17.71 -13.56
C SER A 3 4.17 -18.29 -14.96
N GLY A 4 4.60 -17.65 -16.05
CA GLY A 4 4.28 -18.07 -17.43
C GLY A 4 2.86 -17.71 -17.89
N TRP A 5 2.00 -17.22 -16.98
CA TRP A 5 0.58 -16.96 -17.23
C TRP A 5 0.22 -15.48 -17.45
N GLY A 6 1.18 -14.56 -17.42
CA GLY A 6 0.87 -13.13 -17.30
C GLY A 6 0.33 -12.80 -15.90
N ALA A 7 -0.67 -11.93 -15.80
CA ALA A 7 -1.37 -11.69 -14.54
C ALA A 7 -2.21 -12.93 -14.17
N PHE A 8 -1.96 -13.51 -13.00
CA PHE A 8 -2.65 -14.70 -12.51
C PHE A 8 -3.64 -14.26 -11.43
N HIS A 9 -4.95 -14.34 -11.71
CA HIS A 9 -5.98 -13.71 -10.89
C HIS A 9 -6.54 -14.71 -9.88
N VAL A 10 -5.78 -14.95 -8.81
CA VAL A 10 -6.21 -15.81 -7.69
C VAL A 10 -7.45 -15.23 -7.02
N ARG A 11 -8.46 -16.07 -6.80
CA ARG A 11 -9.74 -15.70 -6.19
C ARG A 11 -10.15 -16.62 -5.04
N ALA A 12 -9.66 -17.86 -5.03
CA ALA A 12 -9.91 -18.83 -3.98
C ALA A 12 -8.64 -19.62 -3.66
N LEU A 13 -8.48 -19.98 -2.39
CA LEU A 13 -7.43 -20.86 -1.91
C LEU A 13 -8.04 -21.87 -0.95
N ALA A 14 -7.60 -23.13 -1.02
CA ALA A 14 -7.83 -24.11 0.03
C ALA A 14 -6.64 -25.06 0.13
N GLU A 15 -6.58 -25.79 1.22
CA GLU A 15 -5.65 -26.87 1.45
C GLU A 15 -6.42 -28.19 1.40
N THR A 16 -5.90 -29.20 0.70
CA THR A 16 -6.49 -30.55 0.72
C THR A 16 -6.16 -31.24 2.03
N ALA A 17 -6.88 -32.31 2.36
CA ALA A 17 -6.54 -33.18 3.50
C ALA A 17 -5.12 -33.78 3.40
N ALA A 18 -4.54 -33.83 2.20
CA ALA A 18 -3.18 -34.29 1.95
C ALA A 18 -2.11 -33.18 2.07
N GLY A 19 -2.51 -31.93 2.37
CA GLY A 19 -1.61 -30.78 2.48
C GLY A 19 -1.21 -30.15 1.14
N GLU A 20 -1.97 -30.42 0.07
CA GLU A 20 -1.77 -29.77 -1.23
C GLU A 20 -2.49 -28.42 -1.26
N LEU A 21 -1.91 -27.42 -1.92
CA LEU A 21 -2.55 -26.14 -2.18
C LEU A 21 -3.45 -26.24 -3.41
N LEU A 22 -4.72 -25.91 -3.24
CA LEU A 22 -5.66 -25.64 -4.32
C LEU A 22 -5.76 -24.14 -4.58
N VAL A 23 -5.70 -23.76 -5.85
CA VAL A 23 -5.80 -22.37 -6.28
C VAL A 23 -6.92 -22.24 -7.29
N GLY A 24 -7.98 -21.53 -6.91
CA GLY A 24 -9.02 -21.08 -7.82
C GLY A 24 -8.66 -19.71 -8.38
N ALA A 25 -8.66 -19.58 -9.69
CA ALA A 25 -8.33 -18.34 -10.38
C ALA A 25 -9.29 -18.08 -11.54
N ARG A 26 -9.23 -16.88 -12.12
CA ARG A 26 -9.94 -16.59 -13.38
C ARG A 26 -9.51 -17.54 -14.51
N GLU A 27 -8.27 -17.99 -14.45
CA GLU A 27 -7.65 -18.86 -15.46
C GLU A 27 -7.99 -20.35 -15.27
N GLY A 28 -8.61 -20.77 -14.16
CA GLY A 28 -8.89 -22.18 -13.91
C GLY A 28 -8.79 -22.61 -12.45
N LEU A 29 -8.89 -23.93 -12.26
CA LEU A 29 -8.54 -24.62 -11.02
C LEU A 29 -7.13 -25.18 -11.13
N PHE A 30 -6.32 -24.97 -10.11
CA PHE A 30 -4.94 -25.44 -10.06
C PHE A 30 -4.62 -26.12 -8.73
N ARG A 31 -3.58 -26.96 -8.76
CA ARG A 31 -3.04 -27.67 -7.61
C ARG A 31 -1.52 -27.54 -7.55
N ALA A 32 -0.98 -27.44 -6.34
CA ALA A 32 0.45 -27.57 -6.08
C ALA A 32 0.69 -28.35 -4.79
N GLU A 33 1.62 -29.31 -4.84
CA GLU A 33 2.17 -29.90 -3.63
C GLU A 33 2.93 -28.84 -2.82
N TRP A 34 3.06 -29.07 -1.51
CA TRP A 34 3.85 -28.20 -0.65
C TRP A 34 5.30 -28.08 -1.17
N GLY A 35 5.74 -26.85 -1.40
CA GLY A 35 7.09 -26.56 -1.93
C GLY A 35 7.25 -26.75 -3.44
N ALA A 36 6.19 -27.13 -4.17
CA ALA A 36 6.24 -27.23 -5.62
C ALA A 36 6.50 -25.86 -6.28
N LEU A 37 7.37 -25.86 -7.30
CA LEU A 37 7.68 -24.65 -8.08
C LEU A 37 6.70 -24.42 -9.25
N ARG A 38 5.71 -25.31 -9.43
CA ARG A 38 4.76 -25.29 -10.53
C ARG A 38 3.36 -25.63 -10.04
N LEU A 39 2.38 -25.01 -10.68
CA LEU A 39 0.96 -25.30 -10.53
C LEU A 39 0.53 -26.25 -11.66
N GLU A 40 -0.12 -27.35 -11.30
CA GLU A 40 -0.84 -28.22 -12.22
C GLU A 40 -2.24 -27.67 -12.45
N ARG A 41 -2.67 -27.54 -13.70
CA ARG A 41 -4.04 -27.12 -14.02
C ARG A 41 -4.96 -28.33 -14.04
N LEU A 42 -5.99 -28.32 -13.18
CA LEU A 42 -6.98 -29.38 -13.06
C LEU A 42 -8.24 -29.11 -13.90
N ASP A 43 -8.62 -27.83 -14.04
CA ASP A 43 -9.76 -27.42 -14.84
C ASP A 43 -9.54 -26.03 -15.44
N ALA A 44 -10.22 -25.76 -16.56
CA ALA A 44 -10.06 -24.53 -17.33
C ALA A 44 -11.08 -23.44 -17.01
N HIS A 45 -12.17 -23.76 -16.31
CA HIS A 45 -13.25 -22.82 -16.05
C HIS A 45 -12.86 -21.86 -14.91
N PRO A 46 -13.31 -20.60 -14.94
CA PRO A 46 -13.06 -19.64 -13.87
C PRO A 46 -13.57 -20.12 -12.50
N VAL A 47 -12.75 -19.97 -11.46
CA VAL A 47 -13.07 -20.44 -10.10
C VAL A 47 -13.08 -19.27 -9.13
N ARG A 48 -14.20 -19.10 -8.42
CA ARG A 48 -14.42 -18.18 -7.29
C ARG A 48 -14.63 -18.92 -5.97
N GLY A 49 -15.26 -20.09 -6.01
CA GLY A 49 -15.46 -20.97 -4.87
C GLY A 49 -14.94 -22.37 -5.17
N LEU A 50 -14.37 -23.02 -4.16
CA LEU A 50 -13.92 -24.40 -4.25
C LEU A 50 -14.10 -25.13 -2.92
N ALA A 51 -14.31 -26.44 -2.99
CA ALA A 51 -14.38 -27.30 -1.81
C ALA A 51 -13.91 -28.72 -2.14
N GLU A 52 -13.26 -29.36 -1.19
CA GLU A 52 -12.83 -30.76 -1.31
C GLU A 52 -13.94 -31.71 -0.85
N GLY A 53 -14.24 -32.71 -1.67
CA GLY A 53 -15.06 -33.86 -1.32
C GLY A 53 -14.24 -35.15 -1.34
N ALA A 54 -14.85 -36.27 -0.94
CA ALA A 54 -14.18 -37.57 -0.95
C ALA A 54 -13.84 -38.03 -2.38
N GLY A 55 -12.60 -37.80 -2.82
CA GLY A 55 -12.08 -38.20 -4.13
C GLY A 55 -12.46 -37.29 -5.30
N PHE A 56 -12.97 -36.09 -5.03
CA PHE A 56 -13.29 -35.09 -6.06
C PHE A 56 -13.15 -33.67 -5.50
N LEU A 57 -13.04 -32.70 -6.38
CA LEU A 57 -13.14 -31.28 -6.04
C LEU A 57 -14.43 -30.71 -6.61
N LEU A 58 -15.04 -29.78 -5.89
CA LEU A 58 -16.01 -28.86 -6.45
C LEU A 58 -15.30 -27.54 -6.75
N ALA A 59 -15.53 -27.03 -7.95
CA ALA A 59 -15.04 -25.73 -8.38
C ALA A 59 -16.19 -25.00 -9.08
N GLY A 60 -16.39 -23.74 -8.72
CA GLY A 60 -17.45 -22.94 -9.31
C GLY A 60 -17.06 -21.48 -9.44
N GLY A 61 -17.65 -20.83 -10.43
CA GLY A 61 -17.46 -19.41 -10.71
C GLY A 61 -18.52 -18.93 -11.68
N GLU A 62 -18.11 -18.09 -12.62
CA GLU A 62 -19.02 -17.44 -13.58
C GLU A 62 -19.69 -18.42 -14.55
N GLU A 63 -19.09 -19.58 -14.80
CA GLU A 63 -19.54 -20.54 -15.82
C GLU A 63 -20.37 -21.71 -15.28
N GLY A 64 -20.57 -21.80 -13.96
CA GLY A 64 -21.29 -22.89 -13.32
C GLY A 64 -20.53 -23.54 -12.16
N LEU A 65 -21.15 -24.57 -11.61
CA LEU A 65 -20.56 -25.50 -10.67
C LEU A 65 -20.07 -26.76 -11.39
N PHE A 66 -18.84 -27.16 -11.12
CA PHE A 66 -18.20 -28.33 -11.71
C PHE A 66 -17.70 -29.27 -10.62
N ARG A 67 -17.94 -30.56 -10.81
CA ARG A 67 -17.27 -31.63 -10.12
C ARG A 67 -16.06 -32.06 -10.94
N VAL A 68 -14.87 -31.89 -10.36
CA VAL A 68 -13.58 -32.19 -10.96
C VAL A 68 -13.03 -33.46 -10.33
N GLU A 69 -12.90 -34.50 -11.15
CA GLU A 69 -12.28 -35.78 -10.83
C GLU A 69 -11.03 -35.94 -11.71
N PRO A 70 -10.03 -36.78 -11.34
CA PRO A 70 -8.77 -36.90 -12.08
C PRO A 70 -8.90 -37.17 -13.60
N SER A 71 -9.99 -37.82 -14.02
CA SER A 71 -10.24 -38.18 -15.42
C SER A 71 -11.48 -37.52 -16.02
N ARG A 72 -12.23 -36.73 -15.25
CA ARG A 72 -13.54 -36.23 -15.68
C ARG A 72 -13.93 -34.94 -14.98
N VAL A 73 -14.40 -33.97 -15.76
CA VAL A 73 -15.08 -32.78 -15.26
C VAL A 73 -16.55 -32.85 -15.64
N THR A 74 -17.43 -32.72 -14.65
CA THR A 74 -18.90 -32.79 -14.84
C THR A 74 -19.56 -31.53 -14.32
N ARG A 75 -20.32 -30.84 -15.16
CA ARG A 75 -21.14 -29.69 -14.75
C ARG A 75 -22.34 -30.16 -13.93
N LEU A 76 -22.59 -29.52 -12.79
CA LEU A 76 -23.72 -29.78 -11.92
C LEU A 76 -24.84 -28.75 -12.14
N GLN A 77 -26.08 -29.15 -11.91
CA GLN A 77 -27.26 -28.27 -12.05
C GLN A 77 -27.53 -27.52 -10.75
N THR A 78 -27.33 -26.21 -10.79
CA THR A 78 -27.64 -25.25 -9.73
C THR A 78 -28.81 -24.34 -10.12
N PRO A 79 -29.53 -23.74 -9.14
CA PRO A 79 -30.61 -22.79 -9.43
C PRO A 79 -30.16 -21.57 -10.25
N ASP A 80 -28.91 -21.16 -10.07
CA ASP A 80 -28.24 -20.13 -10.85
C ASP A 80 -26.80 -20.58 -11.18
N ALA A 81 -26.28 -20.18 -12.33
CA ALA A 81 -24.97 -20.62 -12.81
C ALA A 81 -23.80 -19.88 -12.12
N TRP A 82 -24.00 -18.68 -11.60
CA TRP A 82 -22.98 -17.94 -10.87
C TRP A 82 -22.74 -18.60 -9.52
N ILE A 83 -21.51 -19.05 -9.26
CA ILE A 83 -21.11 -19.61 -7.97
C ILE A 83 -20.14 -18.65 -7.26
N GLU A 84 -20.51 -18.22 -6.06
CA GLU A 84 -19.69 -17.34 -5.24
C GLU A 84 -18.82 -18.12 -4.26
N THR A 85 -19.42 -18.95 -3.42
CA THR A 85 -18.71 -19.81 -2.47
C THR A 85 -19.27 -21.23 -2.46
N ILE A 86 -18.43 -22.18 -2.05
CA ILE A 86 -18.79 -23.60 -1.94
C ILE A 86 -18.31 -24.09 -0.58
N GLY A 87 -19.12 -24.88 0.11
CA GLY A 87 -18.71 -25.60 1.31
C GLY A 87 -19.32 -27.00 1.35
N MET A 88 -18.57 -27.95 1.91
CA MET A 88 -19.04 -29.32 2.11
C MET A 88 -19.54 -29.51 3.54
N LEU A 89 -20.78 -29.99 3.70
CA LEU A 89 -21.41 -30.28 4.99
C LEU A 89 -22.16 -31.61 4.91
N ASP A 90 -21.76 -32.59 5.74
CA ASP A 90 -22.40 -33.90 5.85
C ASP A 90 -22.65 -34.61 4.50
N GLY A 91 -21.68 -34.51 3.59
CA GLY A 91 -21.73 -35.14 2.26
C GLY A 91 -22.57 -34.38 1.22
N GLU A 92 -23.17 -33.26 1.60
CA GLU A 92 -23.80 -32.32 0.68
C GLU A 92 -22.92 -31.10 0.47
N ALA A 93 -23.08 -30.47 -0.70
CA ALA A 93 -22.49 -29.19 -0.99
C ALA A 93 -23.52 -28.09 -0.71
N LEU A 94 -23.11 -27.08 0.04
CA LEU A 94 -23.77 -25.78 0.09
C LEU A 94 -23.06 -24.86 -0.89
N VAL A 95 -23.84 -24.23 -1.77
CA VAL A 95 -23.34 -23.34 -2.80
C VAL A 95 -24.09 -22.03 -2.71
N VAL A 96 -23.34 -20.93 -2.65
CA VAL A 96 -23.92 -19.59 -2.73
C VAL A 96 -23.93 -19.17 -4.19
N THR A 97 -25.11 -18.81 -4.68
CA THR A 97 -25.31 -18.35 -6.05
C THR A 97 -25.86 -16.92 -6.08
N ALA A 98 -26.06 -16.35 -7.26
CA ALA A 98 -26.74 -15.06 -7.38
C ALA A 98 -28.21 -15.08 -6.87
N ALA A 99 -28.81 -16.27 -6.72
CA ALA A 99 -30.15 -16.47 -6.18
C ALA A 99 -30.14 -16.85 -4.68
N GLY A 100 -28.99 -16.77 -4.00
CA GLY A 100 -28.83 -17.13 -2.60
C GLY A 100 -28.25 -18.52 -2.37
N LEU A 101 -28.46 -19.06 -1.16
CA LEU A 101 -27.92 -20.35 -0.73
C LEU A 101 -28.72 -21.52 -1.30
N ALA A 102 -28.04 -22.46 -1.94
CA ALA A 102 -28.58 -23.73 -2.37
C ALA A 102 -27.79 -24.92 -1.79
N ARG A 103 -28.45 -26.07 -1.64
CA ARG A 103 -27.82 -27.31 -1.18
C ARG A 103 -28.12 -28.47 -2.11
N GLY A 104 -27.20 -29.42 -2.21
CA GLY A 104 -27.41 -30.64 -2.98
C GLY A 104 -26.26 -31.63 -2.85
N ARG A 105 -26.54 -32.89 -3.17
CA ARG A 105 -25.50 -33.91 -3.27
C ARG A 105 -24.61 -33.64 -4.49
N PRO A 106 -23.28 -33.85 -4.41
CA PRO A 106 -22.31 -33.66 -5.52
C PRO A 106 -22.44 -34.63 -6.73
N GLY A 107 -23.66 -35.00 -7.10
CA GLY A 107 -24.04 -35.74 -8.30
C GLY A 107 -25.54 -35.60 -8.61
N GLY A 108 -26.25 -34.74 -7.89
CA GLY A 108 -27.68 -34.50 -8.02
C GLY A 108 -28.00 -33.06 -8.40
N ARG A 109 -29.26 -32.68 -8.20
CA ARG A 109 -29.74 -31.31 -8.36
C ARG A 109 -29.60 -30.55 -7.05
N PHE A 110 -29.31 -29.27 -7.15
CA PHE A 110 -29.31 -28.36 -6.02
C PHE A 110 -30.66 -27.68 -5.87
N ALA A 111 -31.12 -27.52 -4.63
CA ALA A 111 -32.35 -26.83 -4.28
C ALA A 111 -32.04 -25.64 -3.36
N PRO A 112 -32.82 -24.54 -3.45
CA PRO A 112 -32.69 -23.42 -2.51
C PRO A 112 -32.87 -23.88 -1.05
N VAL A 113 -32.11 -23.26 -0.15
CA VAL A 113 -32.24 -23.46 1.30
C VAL A 113 -33.23 -22.43 1.86
N PRO A 114 -34.26 -22.83 2.62
CA PRO A 114 -35.18 -21.88 3.24
C PRO A 114 -34.47 -20.80 4.06
N GLY A 115 -34.82 -19.53 3.82
CA GLY A 115 -34.15 -18.38 4.46
C GLY A 115 -32.74 -18.12 3.94
N GLY A 116 -32.36 -18.70 2.80
CA GLY A 116 -31.05 -18.55 2.16
C GLY A 116 -30.99 -17.48 1.07
N ASP A 117 -32.10 -16.83 0.75
CA ASP A 117 -32.24 -15.98 -0.44
C ASP A 117 -31.31 -14.75 -0.42
N GLU A 118 -30.99 -14.23 0.75
CA GLU A 118 -30.11 -13.06 0.92
C GLU A 118 -28.64 -13.43 1.14
N VAL A 119 -28.31 -14.72 1.26
CA VAL A 119 -26.93 -15.16 1.52
C VAL A 119 -26.06 -14.85 0.30
N ALA A 120 -25.05 -13.99 0.50
CA ALA A 120 -24.14 -13.53 -0.54
C ALA A 120 -22.78 -14.24 -0.51
N SER A 121 -22.35 -14.74 0.65
CA SER A 121 -21.16 -15.59 0.76
C SER A 121 -21.17 -16.37 2.08
N GLY A 122 -20.32 -17.37 2.22
CA GLY A 122 -20.17 -18.08 3.50
C GLY A 122 -19.14 -19.20 3.49
N VAL A 123 -18.94 -19.80 4.66
CA VAL A 123 -17.96 -20.85 4.93
C VAL A 123 -18.57 -21.97 5.76
N VAL A 124 -18.07 -23.19 5.61
CA VAL A 124 -18.40 -24.30 6.51
C VAL A 124 -17.36 -24.38 7.62
N HIS A 125 -17.83 -24.49 8.86
CA HIS A 125 -17.01 -24.63 10.05
C HIS A 125 -17.74 -25.44 11.12
N GLU A 126 -17.06 -26.38 11.78
CA GLU A 126 -17.60 -27.21 12.87
C GLU A 126 -19.02 -27.76 12.60
N GLY A 127 -19.21 -28.36 11.43
CA GLY A 127 -20.47 -29.02 11.05
C GLY A 127 -21.63 -28.05 10.78
N ARG A 128 -21.35 -26.79 10.44
CA ARG A 128 -22.38 -25.80 10.09
C ARG A 128 -21.90 -24.88 8.98
N PHE A 129 -22.85 -24.34 8.22
CA PHE A 129 -22.57 -23.26 7.28
C PHE A 129 -22.84 -21.91 7.95
N PHE A 130 -21.87 -21.00 7.84
CA PHE A 130 -21.96 -19.63 8.31
C PHE A 130 -21.97 -18.70 7.10
N GLY A 131 -23.03 -17.92 6.93
CA GLY A 131 -23.26 -17.04 5.79
C GLY A 131 -23.38 -15.57 6.20
N VAL A 132 -23.05 -14.69 5.27
CA VAL A 132 -23.30 -13.24 5.34
C VAL A 132 -24.26 -12.83 4.23
N THR A 133 -25.04 -11.79 4.47
CA THR A 133 -26.07 -11.32 3.54
C THR A 133 -25.55 -10.28 2.54
N GLY A 134 -26.27 -10.12 1.43
CA GLY A 134 -26.12 -8.99 0.51
C GLY A 134 -27.45 -8.21 0.44
N PRO A 135 -27.55 -6.99 0.99
CA PRO A 135 -26.52 -6.20 1.65
C PRO A 135 -26.08 -6.74 3.02
N PRO A 136 -24.86 -6.40 3.49
CA PRO A 136 -24.34 -6.88 4.76
C PRO A 136 -25.10 -6.29 5.97
N VAL A 137 -25.27 -7.12 7.00
CA VAL A 137 -25.95 -6.76 8.26
C VAL A 137 -25.06 -7.08 9.47
N ASP A 138 -25.47 -6.66 10.66
CA ASP A 138 -24.78 -6.92 11.93
C ASP A 138 -25.05 -8.34 12.48
N ALA A 139 -25.03 -9.33 11.60
CA ALA A 139 -25.28 -10.74 11.93
C ALA A 139 -24.57 -11.70 10.98
N VAL A 140 -24.36 -12.92 11.46
CA VAL A 140 -23.99 -14.09 10.66
C VAL A 140 -25.13 -15.10 10.71
N LEU A 141 -25.58 -15.54 9.55
CA LEU A 141 -26.58 -16.60 9.41
C LEU A 141 -25.91 -17.95 9.59
N ARG A 142 -26.52 -18.86 10.34
CA ARG A 142 -25.99 -20.19 10.65
C ARG A 142 -26.99 -21.24 10.22
N TYR A 143 -26.58 -22.15 9.35
CA TYR A 143 -27.40 -23.28 8.92
C TYR A 143 -26.79 -24.57 9.44
N ASP A 144 -27.62 -25.38 10.09
CA ASP A 144 -27.24 -26.72 10.52
C ASP A 144 -27.36 -27.75 9.37
N PRO A 145 -26.96 -29.01 9.57
CA PRO A 145 -27.06 -30.03 8.52
C PRO A 145 -28.49 -30.27 8.01
N GLU A 146 -29.52 -30.00 8.81
CA GLU A 146 -30.92 -30.10 8.39
C GLU A 146 -31.38 -28.86 7.60
N GLY A 147 -30.53 -27.83 7.48
CA GLY A 147 -30.84 -26.57 6.80
C GLY A 147 -31.67 -25.61 7.64
N ARG A 148 -31.76 -25.82 8.96
CA ARG A 148 -32.46 -24.91 9.86
C ARG A 148 -31.60 -23.67 10.09
N LEU A 149 -32.23 -22.51 9.90
CA LEU A 149 -31.62 -21.20 10.11
C LEU A 149 -31.53 -20.86 11.60
N GLY A 150 -30.38 -20.34 12.01
CA GLY A 150 -30.19 -19.54 13.20
C GLY A 150 -29.41 -18.27 12.85
N GLU A 151 -29.42 -17.28 13.74
CA GLU A 151 -28.73 -16.01 13.56
C GLU A 151 -27.82 -15.76 14.76
N GLU A 152 -26.58 -15.32 14.50
CA GLU A 152 -25.66 -14.85 15.53
C GLU A 152 -25.38 -13.37 15.30
N ARG A 153 -25.82 -12.50 16.21
CA ARG A 153 -25.61 -11.05 16.13
C ARG A 153 -24.18 -10.65 16.47
N LEU A 154 -23.68 -9.63 15.79
CA LEU A 154 -22.40 -8.97 16.06
C LEU A 154 -22.66 -7.49 16.38
N PRO A 155 -21.77 -6.81 17.13
CA PRO A 155 -21.91 -5.39 17.42
C PRO A 155 -21.51 -4.47 16.23
N ALA A 156 -21.27 -5.05 15.05
CA ALA A 156 -20.70 -4.40 13.88
C ALA A 156 -21.23 -5.08 12.60
N VAL A 157 -21.30 -4.34 11.48
CA VAL A 157 -21.81 -4.86 10.20
C VAL A 157 -20.83 -5.87 9.64
N THR A 158 -21.27 -7.10 9.45
CA THR A 158 -20.46 -8.22 8.98
C THR A 158 -20.41 -8.25 7.46
N ARG A 159 -19.20 -8.17 6.91
CA ARG A 159 -18.96 -8.13 5.45
C ARG A 159 -18.57 -9.50 4.91
N HIS A 160 -17.73 -10.22 5.65
CA HIS A 160 -17.26 -11.55 5.27
C HIS A 160 -17.10 -12.44 6.50
N VAL A 161 -17.17 -13.74 6.28
CA VAL A 161 -16.78 -14.77 7.24
C VAL A 161 -15.72 -15.67 6.63
N MET A 162 -14.76 -16.10 7.44
CA MET A 162 -13.63 -16.90 6.99
C MET A 162 -13.16 -17.86 8.08
N VAL A 163 -12.52 -18.96 7.68
CA VAL A 163 -11.87 -19.88 8.61
C VAL A 163 -10.35 -19.76 8.45
N ALA A 164 -9.64 -19.49 9.54
CA ALA A 164 -8.19 -19.45 9.57
C ALA A 164 -7.66 -20.11 10.84
N GLY A 165 -6.66 -20.99 10.72
CA GLY A 165 -6.10 -21.70 11.88
C GLY A 165 -7.13 -22.52 12.65
N GLY A 166 -8.16 -23.05 11.97
CA GLY A 166 -9.27 -23.76 12.60
C GLY A 166 -10.22 -22.87 13.41
N GLN A 167 -10.17 -21.55 13.23
CA GLN A 167 -11.03 -20.60 13.92
C GLN A 167 -11.94 -19.86 12.95
N LEU A 168 -13.20 -19.66 13.34
CA LEU A 168 -14.15 -18.85 12.57
C LEU A 168 -14.01 -17.36 12.91
N LEU A 169 -13.79 -16.57 11.88
CA LEU A 169 -13.59 -15.13 11.93
C LEU A 169 -14.67 -14.42 11.11
N ALA A 170 -15.07 -13.24 11.56
CA ALA A 170 -15.96 -12.33 10.85
C ALA A 170 -15.24 -11.01 10.62
N ASP A 171 -15.14 -10.59 9.37
CA ASP A 171 -14.65 -9.29 8.98
C ASP A 171 -15.80 -8.28 9.01
N THR A 172 -15.69 -7.23 9.83
CA THR A 172 -16.75 -6.26 10.09
C THR A 172 -16.28 -4.83 9.90
N ASP A 173 -17.20 -3.87 9.79
CA ASP A 173 -16.87 -2.44 9.76
C ASP A 173 -16.08 -1.91 10.97
N ASP A 174 -16.08 -2.59 12.11
CA ASP A 174 -15.28 -2.26 13.30
C ASP A 174 -14.01 -3.11 13.45
N GLY A 175 -13.81 -4.13 12.61
CA GLY A 175 -12.62 -4.99 12.63
C GLY A 175 -12.90 -6.48 12.49
N LEU A 176 -11.90 -7.29 12.81
CA LEU A 176 -12.04 -8.74 12.82
C LEU A 176 -12.61 -9.19 14.17
N PHE A 177 -13.65 -10.02 14.11
CA PHE A 177 -14.24 -10.71 15.25
C PHE A 177 -13.90 -12.19 15.17
N LEU A 178 -13.61 -12.79 16.31
CA LEU A 178 -13.35 -14.22 16.47
C LEU A 178 -14.49 -14.85 17.23
N ARG A 179 -15.01 -15.98 16.72
CA ARG A 179 -16.04 -16.75 17.40
C ARG A 179 -15.41 -17.68 18.44
N GLY A 180 -15.80 -17.52 19.70
CA GLY A 180 -15.49 -18.45 20.79
C GLY A 180 -16.74 -19.23 21.24
N ALA A 181 -16.57 -20.07 22.26
CA ALA A 181 -17.67 -20.86 22.82
C ALA A 181 -18.83 -20.00 23.37
N SER A 182 -18.54 -18.78 23.83
CA SER A 182 -19.51 -17.83 24.38
C SER A 182 -20.02 -16.80 23.36
N GLY A 183 -19.68 -16.94 22.08
CA GLY A 183 -20.06 -16.01 21.01
C GLY A 183 -18.89 -15.20 20.43
N TRP A 184 -19.21 -14.10 19.75
CA TRP A 184 -18.25 -13.27 19.02
C TRP A 184 -17.52 -12.29 19.93
N ARG A 185 -16.19 -12.24 19.82
CA ARG A 185 -15.35 -11.24 20.48
C ARG A 185 -14.47 -10.53 19.47
N ARG A 186 -14.27 -9.21 19.62
CA ARG A 186 -13.36 -8.47 18.75
C ARG A 186 -11.93 -8.99 18.93
N PHE A 187 -11.32 -9.40 17.82
CA PHE A 187 -9.97 -9.94 17.77
C PHE A 187 -8.96 -8.88 17.33
N ALA A 188 -9.33 -8.06 16.33
CA ALA A 188 -8.52 -6.94 15.86
C ALA A 188 -9.42 -5.76 15.46
N LEU A 189 -8.96 -4.53 15.68
CA LEU A 189 -9.63 -3.33 15.19
C LEU A 189 -9.42 -3.21 13.68
N ARG A 190 -10.43 -2.71 12.96
CA ARG A 190 -10.22 -2.26 11.59
C ARG A 190 -9.29 -1.06 11.62
N ALA A 191 -8.18 -1.15 10.88
CA ALA A 191 -7.34 0.00 10.62
C ALA A 191 -8.19 1.08 9.91
N GLU A 192 -8.07 2.32 10.35
CA GLU A 192 -8.88 3.38 9.77
C GLU A 192 -8.48 3.63 8.32
N ALA A 193 -9.50 3.63 7.47
CA ALA A 193 -9.31 3.97 6.08
C ALA A 193 -9.06 5.47 5.93
N LEU A 194 -8.22 5.82 4.96
CA LEU A 194 -8.15 7.16 4.40
C LEU A 194 -9.56 7.61 3.93
N PRO A 195 -9.87 8.92 3.88
CA PRO A 195 -11.22 9.40 3.61
C PRO A 195 -11.66 9.01 2.19
N PRO A 196 -12.86 8.45 1.94
CA PRO A 196 -13.26 7.79 0.67
C PRO A 196 -12.69 8.37 -0.65
N GLY A 197 -12.01 7.55 -1.47
CA GLY A 197 -11.40 7.96 -2.76
C GLY A 197 -10.27 7.04 -3.24
N ALA A 198 -9.61 7.36 -4.36
CA ALA A 198 -8.38 6.67 -4.78
C ALA A 198 -7.21 7.10 -3.89
N PHE A 199 -6.66 6.18 -3.09
CA PHE A 199 -5.72 6.47 -2.01
C PHE A 199 -4.26 6.42 -2.40
N HIS A 200 -3.92 7.05 -3.51
CA HIS A 200 -2.53 7.26 -3.87
C HIS A 200 -1.93 8.35 -2.97
N VAL A 201 -1.46 7.98 -1.77
CA VAL A 201 -0.83 8.91 -0.83
C VAL A 201 0.46 9.44 -1.46
N GLY A 202 0.42 10.65 -2.01
CA GLY A 202 1.56 11.26 -2.69
C GLY A 202 2.51 11.99 -1.75
N ALA A 203 2.00 12.47 -0.60
CA ALA A 203 2.82 13.19 0.38
C ALA A 203 2.19 13.12 1.77
N LEU A 204 3.03 13.21 2.80
CA LEU A 204 2.64 13.25 4.21
C LEU A 204 3.46 14.32 4.93
N ASP A 205 2.84 15.06 5.85
CA ASP A 205 3.52 15.94 6.80
C ASP A 205 2.56 16.32 7.96
N PHE A 206 2.99 17.19 8.85
CA PHE A 206 2.22 17.66 10.00
C PHE A 206 1.96 19.16 9.97
N LEU A 207 0.76 19.55 10.39
CA LEU A 207 0.39 20.95 10.63
C LEU A 207 -0.23 21.08 12.02
N GLY A 208 0.46 21.77 12.94
CA GLY A 208 -0.03 21.95 14.31
C GLY A 208 -0.29 20.62 15.03
N GLY A 209 0.59 19.62 14.83
CA GLY A 209 0.47 18.27 15.41
C GLY A 209 -0.55 17.36 14.71
N ARG A 210 -1.30 17.85 13.72
CA ARG A 210 -2.23 17.05 12.92
C ARG A 210 -1.51 16.47 11.73
N LEU A 211 -1.68 15.18 11.48
CA LEU A 211 -1.19 14.55 10.26
C LEU A 211 -1.99 15.07 9.06
N VAL A 212 -1.30 15.38 7.97
CA VAL A 212 -1.88 15.82 6.70
C VAL A 212 -1.40 14.88 5.61
N ALA A 213 -2.33 14.38 4.81
CA ALA A 213 -2.06 13.58 3.63
C ALA A 213 -2.44 14.35 2.37
N GLY A 214 -1.55 14.31 1.38
CA GLY A 214 -1.83 14.72 0.01
C GLY A 214 -1.97 13.51 -0.90
N PHE A 215 -2.91 13.57 -1.84
CA PHE A 215 -3.20 12.48 -2.75
C PHE A 215 -2.80 12.82 -4.19
N PHE A 216 -2.19 11.88 -4.91
CA PHE A 216 -1.77 12.06 -6.31
C PHE A 216 -2.95 12.22 -7.27
N ASP A 217 -4.07 11.53 -7.01
CA ASP A 217 -5.30 11.65 -7.80
C ASP A 217 -6.33 12.59 -7.14
N GLY A 218 -5.93 13.32 -6.10
CA GLY A 218 -6.85 14.05 -5.23
C GLY A 218 -6.29 15.34 -4.68
N GLY A 219 -6.81 15.71 -3.51
CA GLY A 219 -6.44 16.92 -2.79
C GLY A 219 -5.70 16.63 -1.50
N LEU A 220 -6.00 17.40 -0.47
CA LEU A 220 -5.47 17.24 0.88
C LEU A 220 -6.54 16.71 1.82
N ALA A 221 -6.13 15.94 2.81
CA ALA A 221 -6.94 15.63 3.98
C ALA A 221 -6.12 15.78 5.26
N THR A 222 -6.78 16.24 6.32
CA THR A 222 -6.21 16.35 7.66
C THR A 222 -6.77 15.25 8.54
N ALA A 223 -5.95 14.69 9.43
CA ALA A 223 -6.36 13.70 10.40
C ALA A 223 -6.44 14.32 11.80
N GLU A 224 -7.55 14.06 12.49
CA GLU A 224 -7.79 14.42 13.88
C GLU A 224 -7.91 13.17 14.74
N LEU A 225 -7.45 13.20 15.99
CA LEU A 225 -7.72 12.12 16.93
C LEU A 225 -9.22 12.07 17.24
N ALA A 226 -9.82 10.88 17.11
CA ALA A 226 -11.18 10.58 17.47
C ALA A 226 -11.32 10.69 19.00
N PRO A 227 -12.22 11.55 19.51
CA PRO A 227 -12.45 11.63 20.94
C PRO A 227 -13.07 10.32 21.48
N GLY A 228 -12.61 9.87 22.65
CA GLY A 228 -13.29 8.83 23.44
C GLY A 228 -12.94 7.36 23.13
N ARG A 229 -11.90 7.07 22.33
CA ARG A 229 -11.42 5.68 22.11
C ARG A 229 -10.11 5.40 22.87
N ALA A 230 -9.97 4.16 23.37
CA ALA A 230 -8.79 3.69 24.10
C ALA A 230 -7.55 3.48 23.22
N ALA A 231 -7.70 3.54 21.89
CA ALA A 231 -6.62 3.51 20.91
C ALA A 231 -6.73 4.75 20.00
N PRO A 232 -5.60 5.32 19.54
CA PRO A 232 -5.58 6.52 18.71
C PRO A 232 -6.22 6.22 17.36
N ALA A 233 -7.45 6.66 17.22
CA ALA A 233 -8.23 6.60 16.01
C ALA A 233 -8.10 7.96 15.28
N LEU A 234 -7.66 8.00 14.03
CA LEU A 234 -7.64 9.13 13.12
C LEU A 234 -8.96 9.25 12.32
N VAL A 235 -9.63 10.39 12.50
CA VAL A 235 -10.72 10.84 11.64
C VAL A 235 -10.16 11.76 10.57
N TRP A 236 -10.30 11.37 9.31
CA TRP A 236 -9.85 12.16 8.18
C TRP A 236 -10.91 13.13 7.68
N ARG A 237 -10.50 14.37 7.37
CA ARG A 237 -11.34 15.42 6.79
C ARG A 237 -10.65 16.00 5.56
N ALA A 238 -11.32 15.94 4.41
CA ALA A 238 -10.85 16.58 3.19
C ALA A 238 -10.75 18.10 3.38
N VAL A 239 -9.75 18.72 2.77
CA VAL A 239 -9.56 20.17 2.74
C VAL A 239 -10.30 20.72 1.50
N PRO A 240 -11.38 21.50 1.68
CA PRO A 240 -12.14 22.03 0.55
C PRO A 240 -11.30 22.91 -0.37
N GLY A 241 -11.52 22.84 -1.67
CA GLY A 241 -10.80 23.63 -2.69
C GLY A 241 -9.45 23.03 -3.09
N SER A 242 -9.07 21.88 -2.52
CA SER A 242 -7.86 21.14 -2.88
C SER A 242 -8.11 20.03 -3.91
N GLU A 243 -9.34 19.88 -4.41
CA GLU A 243 -9.74 18.76 -5.25
C GLU A 243 -8.95 18.74 -6.57
N ALA A 244 -8.47 17.55 -6.95
CA ALA A 244 -7.70 17.31 -8.18
C ALA A 244 -6.42 18.15 -8.32
N TRP A 245 -5.74 18.41 -7.20
CA TRP A 245 -4.44 19.08 -7.20
C TRP A 245 -3.30 18.17 -7.62
N GLY A 246 -3.39 16.89 -7.27
CA GLY A 246 -2.30 15.92 -7.44
C GLY A 246 -1.08 16.34 -6.65
N VAL A 247 -1.10 16.04 -5.35
CA VAL A 247 -0.10 16.52 -4.40
C VAL A 247 1.17 15.68 -4.52
N ASN A 248 2.29 16.35 -4.77
CA ASN A 248 3.62 15.75 -4.96
C ASN A 248 4.49 15.84 -3.70
N ALA A 249 4.40 16.94 -2.95
CA ALA A 249 5.18 17.12 -1.73
C ALA A 249 4.46 18.04 -0.74
N LEU A 250 4.71 17.80 0.53
CA LEU A 250 4.25 18.61 1.66
C LEU A 250 5.46 19.04 2.49
N LEU A 251 5.42 20.25 3.03
CA LEU A 251 6.46 20.77 3.92
C LEU A 251 5.88 21.72 4.96
N SER A 252 5.99 21.37 6.23
CA SER A 252 5.70 22.23 7.37
C SER A 252 6.82 23.26 7.54
N ALA A 253 6.50 24.55 7.38
CA ALA A 253 7.47 25.63 7.49
C ALA A 253 6.79 26.94 7.95
N GLY A 254 7.39 27.62 8.93
CA GLY A 254 6.92 28.93 9.39
C GLY A 254 5.47 28.92 9.91
N GLY A 255 5.06 27.84 10.58
CA GLY A 255 3.71 27.68 11.14
C GLY A 255 2.61 27.41 10.11
N ALA A 256 2.97 27.07 8.87
CA ALA A 256 2.04 26.70 7.81
C ALA A 256 2.54 25.46 7.07
N LEU A 257 1.65 24.87 6.28
CA LEU A 257 1.97 23.76 5.39
C LEU A 257 2.10 24.28 3.96
N TYR A 258 3.26 24.08 3.35
CA TYR A 258 3.47 24.31 1.93
C TYR A 258 3.15 23.04 1.15
N VAL A 259 2.50 23.23 0.01
CA VAL A 259 1.97 22.16 -0.83
C VAL A 259 2.55 22.34 -2.23
N ALA A 260 3.20 21.32 -2.75
CA ALA A 260 3.61 21.24 -4.14
C ALA A 260 2.69 20.26 -4.87
N SER A 261 2.13 20.66 -6.00
CA SER A 261 1.15 19.87 -6.74
C SER A 261 1.27 20.05 -8.25
N LEU A 262 0.53 19.22 -9.01
CA LEU A 262 0.42 19.35 -10.47
C LEU A 262 -0.20 20.70 -10.90
N ARG A 263 -0.92 21.39 -10.00
CA ARG A 263 -1.48 22.73 -10.22
C ARG A 263 -0.61 23.88 -9.72
N GLY A 264 0.57 23.55 -9.19
CA GLY A 264 1.54 24.52 -8.66
C GLY A 264 1.69 24.44 -7.17
N ALA A 265 2.01 25.57 -6.54
CA ALA A 265 2.28 25.59 -5.11
C ALA A 265 1.23 26.41 -4.34
N ALA A 266 0.97 26.01 -3.10
CA ALA A 266 0.08 26.74 -2.22
C ALA A 266 0.60 26.69 -0.78
N ARG A 267 0.21 27.69 0.01
CA ARG A 267 0.39 27.74 1.47
C ARG A 267 -0.96 27.49 2.13
N PHE A 268 -0.99 26.53 3.04
CA PHE A 268 -2.13 26.18 3.87
C PHE A 268 -1.87 26.56 5.33
N ASP A 269 -2.68 27.43 5.90
CA ASP A 269 -2.56 27.85 7.31
C ASP A 269 -3.45 27.03 8.27
N GLY A 270 -4.10 25.98 7.78
CA GLY A 270 -5.07 25.17 8.52
C GLY A 270 -6.52 25.55 8.23
N GLN A 271 -6.76 26.71 7.58
CA GLN A 271 -8.09 27.17 7.20
C GLN A 271 -8.19 27.52 5.72
N ARG A 272 -7.17 28.20 5.18
CA ARG A 272 -7.17 28.76 3.84
C ARG A 272 -5.99 28.27 3.04
N LEU A 273 -6.27 27.95 1.77
CA LEU A 273 -5.28 27.69 0.76
C LEU A 273 -5.00 28.98 -0.01
N VAL A 274 -3.76 29.46 0.07
CA VAL A 274 -3.29 30.65 -0.64
C VAL A 274 -2.28 30.22 -1.70
N PRO A 275 -2.56 30.39 -3.01
CA PRO A 275 -1.62 30.06 -4.06
C PRO A 275 -0.30 30.81 -3.92
N VAL A 276 0.81 30.13 -4.13
CA VAL A 276 2.14 30.72 -4.26
C VAL A 276 2.42 30.92 -5.75
N GLN A 277 2.71 32.16 -6.15
CA GLN A 277 3.01 32.49 -7.54
C GLN A 277 4.22 31.70 -8.03
N GLY A 278 4.07 31.03 -9.17
CA GLY A 278 5.10 30.16 -9.72
C GLY A 278 4.81 29.73 -11.15
N PRO A 279 5.78 29.09 -11.82
CA PRO A 279 5.76 28.85 -13.27
C PRO A 279 4.91 27.66 -13.74
N GLY A 280 4.30 26.89 -12.85
CA GLY A 280 3.49 25.71 -13.21
C GLY A 280 3.50 24.65 -12.13
N ALA A 281 3.51 23.37 -12.51
CA ALA A 281 3.54 22.23 -11.59
C ALA A 281 4.78 22.23 -10.68
N ALA A 282 4.54 22.03 -9.38
CA ALA A 282 5.56 21.95 -8.34
C ALA A 282 5.74 20.50 -7.86
N PHE A 283 6.98 20.13 -7.53
CA PHE A 283 7.37 18.75 -7.21
C PHE A 283 8.10 18.59 -5.88
N ALA A 284 8.84 19.61 -5.44
CA ALA A 284 9.67 19.53 -4.25
C ALA A 284 9.65 20.83 -3.46
N LEU A 285 9.91 20.74 -2.16
CA LEU A 285 9.90 21.85 -1.23
C LEU A 285 11.11 21.74 -0.30
N ALA A 286 11.73 22.87 0.05
CA ALA A 286 12.75 22.92 1.09
C ALA A 286 12.65 24.20 1.92
N ALA A 287 12.70 24.05 3.25
CA ALA A 287 12.73 25.17 4.18
C ALA A 287 14.13 25.75 4.21
N THR A 288 14.29 27.01 3.82
CA THR A 288 15.55 27.76 3.88
C THR A 288 15.47 28.83 4.96
N ARG A 289 16.59 29.47 5.29
CA ARG A 289 16.63 30.59 6.24
C ARG A 289 15.74 31.78 5.84
N ASP A 290 15.54 32.01 4.55
CA ASP A 290 14.82 33.17 4.00
C ASP A 290 13.37 32.83 3.59
N GLY A 291 12.91 31.59 3.80
CA GLY A 291 11.59 31.11 3.40
C GLY A 291 11.64 29.75 2.71
N VAL A 292 10.61 29.40 1.94
CA VAL A 292 10.53 28.10 1.26
C VAL A 292 11.02 28.20 -0.18
N ALA A 293 11.98 27.36 -0.54
CA ALA A 293 12.35 27.12 -1.93
C ALA A 293 11.42 26.04 -2.53
N ILE A 294 11.00 26.24 -3.77
CA ILE A 294 10.02 25.38 -4.44
C ILE A 294 10.60 24.89 -5.76
N GLY A 295 10.60 23.57 -5.96
CA GLY A 295 11.02 22.91 -7.19
C GLY A 295 9.84 22.79 -8.14
N TYR A 296 10.01 23.27 -9.37
CA TYR A 296 9.03 23.25 -10.46
C TYR A 296 9.59 22.46 -11.66
N ALA A 297 8.74 22.24 -12.67
CA ALA A 297 9.19 21.70 -13.97
C ALA A 297 10.23 22.60 -14.65
N GLN A 298 10.16 23.91 -14.39
CA GLN A 298 10.96 24.94 -15.04
C GLN A 298 12.25 25.29 -14.29
N GLY A 299 12.39 24.85 -13.03
CA GLY A 299 13.54 25.20 -12.20
C GLY A 299 13.22 25.24 -10.70
N VAL A 300 14.05 25.95 -9.96
CA VAL A 300 13.89 26.17 -8.51
C VAL A 300 13.56 27.63 -8.26
N LEU A 301 12.38 27.89 -7.69
CA LEU A 301 11.99 29.20 -7.20
C LEU A 301 12.56 29.39 -5.79
N LEU A 302 13.51 30.31 -5.65
CA LEU A 302 14.05 30.72 -4.36
C LEU A 302 13.11 31.72 -3.67
N PRO A 303 13.17 31.84 -2.33
CA PRO A 303 12.55 32.96 -1.63
C PRO A 303 12.95 34.31 -2.24
N GLY A 304 11.98 35.23 -2.37
CA GLY A 304 12.19 36.49 -3.09
C GLY A 304 12.05 36.40 -4.62
N SER A 305 11.31 35.40 -5.12
CA SER A 305 10.84 35.30 -6.50
C SER A 305 11.92 35.18 -7.58
N THR A 306 13.06 34.55 -7.25
CA THR A 306 14.12 34.26 -8.22
C THR A 306 14.02 32.81 -8.71
N LEU A 307 13.78 32.61 -10.01
CA LEU A 307 13.73 31.27 -10.62
C LEU A 307 15.10 30.90 -11.22
N LEU A 308 15.75 29.89 -10.67
CA LEU A 308 16.98 29.30 -11.23
C LEU A 308 16.66 28.05 -12.04
N SER A 309 17.40 27.82 -13.12
CA SER A 309 17.13 26.75 -14.10
C SER A 309 18.45 26.22 -14.67
N ALA A 310 18.37 25.30 -15.63
CA ALA A 310 19.55 24.81 -16.36
C ALA A 310 20.31 25.94 -17.07
N PHE A 311 19.62 27.00 -17.51
CA PHE A 311 20.27 28.21 -18.05
C PHE A 311 21.24 28.85 -17.06
N HIS A 312 20.93 28.77 -15.77
CA HIS A 312 21.74 29.28 -14.67
C HIS A 312 22.79 28.28 -14.16
N GLY A 313 22.91 27.12 -14.82
CA GLY A 313 23.91 26.10 -14.53
C GLY A 313 23.40 24.90 -13.74
N LEU A 314 22.12 24.82 -13.36
CA LEU A 314 21.57 23.60 -12.74
C LEU A 314 21.72 22.38 -13.67
N PRO A 315 21.81 21.15 -13.15
CA PRO A 315 21.92 19.94 -13.97
C PRO A 315 20.68 19.71 -14.86
N GLY A 316 19.52 20.25 -14.48
CA GLY A 316 18.27 20.17 -15.23
C GLY A 316 17.23 21.17 -14.71
N ASN A 317 16.09 21.27 -15.39
CA ASN A 317 15.00 22.17 -15.00
C ASN A 317 14.03 21.53 -14.02
N GLN A 318 13.64 20.27 -14.24
CA GLN A 318 12.66 19.59 -13.40
C GLN A 318 13.27 19.26 -12.03
N ALA A 319 13.01 20.10 -11.04
CA ALA A 319 13.53 19.95 -9.69
C ALA A 319 12.63 19.03 -8.86
N LEU A 320 13.05 17.76 -8.73
CA LEU A 320 12.30 16.69 -8.07
C LEU A 320 12.69 16.46 -6.61
N ALA A 321 13.87 16.92 -6.21
CA ALA A 321 14.34 16.87 -4.83
C ALA A 321 14.99 18.19 -4.46
N LEU A 322 14.64 18.72 -3.29
CA LEU A 322 15.29 19.87 -2.69
C LEU A 322 15.69 19.53 -1.27
N LEU A 323 16.89 19.94 -0.87
CA LEU A 323 17.35 19.83 0.50
C LEU A 323 18.15 21.08 0.85
N ALA A 324 17.71 21.80 1.88
CA ALA A 324 18.39 22.98 2.37
C ALA A 324 19.39 22.61 3.47
N GLY A 325 20.60 23.17 3.38
CA GLY A 325 21.64 23.12 4.40
C GLY A 325 22.55 24.34 4.24
N GLN A 326 23.87 24.15 4.31
CA GLN A 326 24.85 25.20 3.94
C GLN A 326 24.73 25.62 2.46
N SER A 327 24.27 24.69 1.62
CA SER A 327 23.87 24.94 0.24
C SER A 327 22.45 24.41 0.04
N LEU A 328 21.73 24.91 -0.97
CA LEU A 328 20.50 24.28 -1.43
C LEU A 328 20.84 23.24 -2.48
N PHE A 329 20.67 21.96 -2.14
CA PHE A 329 20.85 20.86 -3.08
C PHE A 329 19.61 20.69 -3.95
N VAL A 330 19.83 20.41 -5.24
CA VAL A 330 18.78 20.30 -6.25
C VAL A 330 18.98 19.00 -7.03
N GLY A 331 18.08 18.05 -6.81
CA GLY A 331 17.99 16.82 -7.58
C GLY A 331 17.05 16.97 -8.77
N THR A 332 17.50 16.47 -9.92
CA THR A 332 16.78 16.52 -11.20
C THR A 332 16.89 15.18 -11.93
N PRO A 333 16.09 14.93 -12.99
CA PRO A 333 16.31 13.79 -13.89
C PRO A 333 17.68 13.73 -14.56
N SER A 334 18.41 14.84 -14.57
CA SER A 334 19.68 15.00 -15.27
C SER A 334 20.89 15.13 -14.33
N GLY A 335 20.68 14.95 -13.02
CA GLY A 335 21.76 14.95 -12.02
C GLY A 335 21.47 15.82 -10.79
N LEU A 336 22.54 16.13 -10.06
CA LEU A 336 22.54 16.82 -8.76
C LEU A 336 23.32 18.13 -8.82
N GLY A 337 22.76 19.21 -8.29
CA GLY A 337 23.42 20.51 -8.15
C GLY A 337 23.43 21.02 -6.71
N ALA A 338 24.35 21.92 -6.40
CA ALA A 338 24.36 22.68 -5.16
C ALA A 338 24.38 24.18 -5.45
N LEU A 339 23.47 24.90 -4.80
CA LEU A 339 23.34 26.35 -4.88
C LEU A 339 23.87 27.02 -3.63
N ASP A 340 24.63 28.09 -3.82
CA ASP A 340 24.97 29.07 -2.77
C ASP A 340 24.33 30.41 -3.14
N GLY A 341 23.26 30.75 -2.44
CA GLY A 341 22.36 31.84 -2.81
C GLY A 341 21.84 31.67 -4.24
N ARG A 342 22.25 32.57 -5.14
CA ARG A 342 21.83 32.59 -6.56
C ARG A 342 22.83 31.94 -7.53
N ARG A 343 23.89 31.30 -7.02
CA ARG A 343 24.97 30.74 -7.84
C ARG A 343 25.02 29.23 -7.70
N VAL A 344 25.20 28.53 -8.82
CA VAL A 344 25.49 27.10 -8.82
C VAL A 344 26.95 26.92 -8.43
N ARG A 345 27.18 26.42 -7.21
CA ARG A 345 28.51 26.16 -6.65
C ARG A 345 29.18 24.98 -7.36
N TRP A 346 28.41 23.91 -7.58
CA TRP A 346 28.84 22.74 -8.34
C TRP A 346 27.63 21.96 -8.86
N ARG A 347 27.89 21.09 -9.84
CA ARG A 347 26.90 20.12 -10.36
C ARG A 347 27.57 18.82 -10.77
N VAL A 348 26.76 17.78 -10.85
CA VAL A 348 27.06 16.48 -11.47
C VAL A 348 25.94 16.18 -12.44
N THR A 349 26.27 15.87 -13.68
CA THR A 349 25.32 15.63 -14.77
C THR A 349 25.29 14.17 -15.23
N SER A 350 24.24 13.80 -15.94
CA SER A 350 24.18 12.52 -16.67
C SER A 350 25.42 12.33 -17.55
N GLY A 351 26.04 11.15 -17.48
CA GLY A 351 27.23 10.81 -18.27
C GLY A 351 28.56 11.06 -17.55
N ASP A 352 28.58 11.80 -16.43
CA ASP A 352 29.80 12.01 -15.64
C ASP A 352 30.31 10.72 -14.97
N GLY A 353 29.47 9.68 -14.89
CA GLY A 353 29.79 8.39 -14.25
C GLY A 353 29.89 8.44 -12.71
N LYS A 354 29.56 9.59 -12.10
CA LYS A 354 29.73 9.82 -10.65
C LYS A 354 28.53 9.38 -9.81
N LEU A 355 27.30 9.46 -10.34
CA LEU A 355 26.09 9.01 -9.66
C LEU A 355 25.74 7.58 -10.10
N PRO A 356 25.14 6.75 -9.23
CA PRO A 356 24.65 5.42 -9.61
C PRO A 356 23.61 5.49 -10.73
N HIS A 357 22.79 6.55 -10.71
CA HIS A 357 21.83 6.88 -11.76
C HIS A 357 21.58 8.40 -11.74
N PRO A 358 21.43 9.08 -12.89
CA PRO A 358 21.31 10.54 -12.94
C PRO A 358 19.98 11.08 -12.39
N TRP A 359 18.94 10.25 -12.34
CA TRP A 359 17.61 10.68 -11.92
C TRP A 359 17.52 10.77 -10.40
N VAL A 360 17.89 11.93 -9.85
CA VAL A 360 17.89 12.18 -8.40
C VAL A 360 16.50 12.57 -7.93
N THR A 361 15.94 11.80 -6.99
CA THR A 361 14.56 11.91 -6.52
C THR A 361 14.44 12.16 -5.02
N ALA A 362 15.44 11.78 -4.22
CA ALA A 362 15.42 12.01 -2.78
C ALA A 362 16.81 12.39 -2.26
N LEU A 363 16.85 13.22 -1.22
CA LEU A 363 18.07 13.76 -0.64
C LEU A 363 17.93 13.79 0.87
N TYR A 364 19.00 13.40 1.57
CA TYR A 364 19.09 13.49 3.02
C TYR A 364 20.52 13.87 3.44
N ALA A 365 20.67 14.85 4.32
CA ALA A 365 21.95 15.22 4.89
C ALA A 365 22.13 14.52 6.23
N GLY A 366 23.07 13.58 6.28
CA GLY A 366 23.48 12.89 7.51
C GLY A 366 24.79 13.45 8.06
N PRO A 367 25.23 12.95 9.23
CA PRO A 367 26.48 13.39 9.86
C PRO A 367 27.74 13.02 9.06
N ASP A 368 27.67 12.00 8.19
CA ASP A 368 28.76 11.48 7.37
C ASP A 368 28.66 11.87 5.88
N GLY A 369 27.69 12.73 5.54
CA GLY A 369 27.57 13.35 4.22
C GLY A 369 26.15 13.35 3.66
N LEU A 370 26.05 13.57 2.35
CA LEU A 370 24.79 13.68 1.63
C LEU A 370 24.39 12.32 1.05
N TYR A 371 23.28 11.76 1.49
CA TYR A 371 22.66 10.60 0.88
C TYR A 371 21.78 11.02 -0.30
N VAL A 372 21.94 10.32 -1.41
CA VAL A 372 21.29 10.61 -2.68
C VAL A 372 20.51 9.38 -3.13
N GLY A 373 19.19 9.48 -3.08
CA GLY A 373 18.27 8.50 -3.62
C GLY A 373 18.00 8.78 -5.10
N THR A 374 18.03 7.72 -5.91
CA THR A 374 17.86 7.80 -7.36
C THR A 374 16.74 6.88 -7.85
N TYR A 375 16.10 7.26 -8.95
CA TYR A 375 15.11 6.42 -9.60
C TYR A 375 15.78 5.41 -10.53
N GLY A 376 16.18 4.26 -9.98
CA GLY A 376 16.74 3.12 -10.73
C GLY A 376 18.20 2.83 -10.44
N GLY A 377 18.88 3.60 -9.60
CA GLY A 377 20.26 3.34 -9.16
C GLY A 377 20.41 3.14 -7.66
N GLY A 378 19.31 3.08 -6.90
CA GLY A 378 19.34 2.97 -5.46
C GLY A 378 19.79 4.24 -4.75
N VAL A 379 20.49 4.05 -3.63
CA VAL A 379 21.04 5.10 -2.77
C VAL A 379 22.56 5.11 -2.88
N ALA A 380 23.14 6.31 -2.93
CA ALA A 380 24.58 6.51 -2.72
C ALA A 380 24.84 7.58 -1.66
N ARG A 381 25.91 7.40 -0.89
CA ARG A 381 26.44 8.42 0.02
C ARG A 381 27.50 9.25 -0.68
N ARG A 382 27.32 10.57 -0.68
CA ARG A 382 28.32 11.55 -1.12
C ARG A 382 29.07 12.08 0.09
N ALA A 383 30.36 11.81 0.18
CA ALA A 383 31.21 12.38 1.24
C ALA A 383 31.28 13.91 1.13
N ASP A 384 31.41 14.57 2.27
CA ASP A 384 31.60 16.02 2.34
C ASP A 384 32.94 16.47 1.74
N ASP A 385 33.01 17.76 1.43
CA ASP A 385 34.21 18.36 0.88
C ASP A 385 35.23 18.56 2.03
N ALA A 386 36.35 17.83 2.00
CA ALA A 386 37.46 18.14 2.90
C ALA A 386 37.97 19.57 2.63
N PRO A 387 38.21 20.41 3.67
CA PRO A 387 38.73 21.76 3.46
C PRO A 387 40.04 21.74 2.66
N GLY A 388 40.05 22.39 1.49
CA GLY A 388 41.27 22.61 0.70
C GLY A 388 41.71 21.49 -0.24
N GLN A 389 40.95 20.41 -0.44
CA GLN A 389 41.27 19.38 -1.45
C GLN A 389 40.41 19.50 -2.71
N LEU A 390 41.04 19.40 -3.89
CA LEU A 390 40.34 19.17 -5.15
C LEU A 390 39.86 17.69 -5.19
N PRO A 391 38.58 17.41 -5.45
CA PRO A 391 38.05 16.05 -5.36
C PRO A 391 38.65 15.10 -6.41
N VAL A 392 38.99 13.88 -6.01
CA VAL A 392 39.11 12.76 -6.97
C VAL A 392 37.69 12.24 -7.25
N ASP A 393 37.22 12.48 -8.47
CA ASP A 393 35.80 12.52 -8.82
C ASP A 393 34.98 11.23 -8.61
N ALA A 394 35.60 10.05 -8.69
CA ALA A 394 34.89 8.76 -8.57
C ALA A 394 34.75 8.25 -7.12
N ALA A 395 35.66 8.62 -6.21
CA ALA A 395 35.60 8.20 -4.79
C ALA A 395 34.53 8.97 -3.98
N ARG A 396 33.89 9.96 -4.60
CA ARG A 396 33.01 10.92 -3.93
C ARG A 396 31.62 10.37 -3.67
N TYR A 397 31.15 9.41 -4.44
CA TYR A 397 29.84 8.77 -4.29
C TYR A 397 30.04 7.27 -4.05
N GLN A 398 29.58 6.81 -2.90
CA GLN A 398 29.68 5.43 -2.46
C GLN A 398 28.28 4.81 -2.55
N PRO A 399 27.98 4.01 -3.59
CA PRO A 399 26.69 3.33 -3.70
C PRO A 399 26.53 2.29 -2.59
N PHE A 400 25.29 2.05 -2.18
CA PHE A 400 24.91 0.91 -1.36
C PHE A 400 24.48 -0.25 -2.27
N PRO A 401 25.32 -1.30 -2.45
CA PRO A 401 25.07 -2.36 -3.43
C PRO A 401 23.73 -3.06 -3.25
N GLU A 402 23.23 -3.17 -2.01
CA GLU A 402 21.95 -3.79 -1.67
C GLU A 402 20.76 -3.03 -2.25
N THR A 403 20.95 -1.73 -2.53
CA THR A 403 19.94 -0.86 -3.12
C THR A 403 20.04 -0.76 -4.64
N ALA A 404 20.97 -1.49 -5.28
CA ALA A 404 21.11 -1.46 -6.73
C ALA A 404 19.77 -1.77 -7.42
N ASP A 405 19.51 -1.05 -8.52
CA ASP A 405 18.27 -1.10 -9.30
C ASP A 405 16.98 -0.69 -8.56
N LEU A 406 17.06 -0.32 -7.27
CA LEU A 406 15.92 0.26 -6.57
C LEU A 406 15.62 1.64 -7.14
N LYS A 407 14.33 1.90 -7.27
CA LYS A 407 13.77 3.21 -7.58
C LYS A 407 13.32 3.86 -6.29
N ILE A 408 14.10 4.81 -5.80
CA ILE A 408 13.73 5.58 -4.61
C ILE A 408 12.70 6.62 -5.02
N ASN A 409 11.53 6.63 -4.37
CA ASN A 409 10.47 7.58 -4.72
C ASN A 409 10.81 9.00 -4.25
N PRO A 410 10.25 10.04 -4.90
CA PRO A 410 10.49 11.43 -4.51
C PRO A 410 10.22 11.68 -3.02
N GLY A 411 11.14 12.39 -2.35
CA GLY A 411 11.04 12.70 -0.92
C GLY A 411 11.13 11.50 0.03
N CYS A 412 11.27 10.27 -0.47
CA CYS A 412 11.26 9.05 0.35
C CYS A 412 12.66 8.63 0.82
N LEU A 413 13.45 9.58 1.32
CA LEU A 413 14.73 9.32 1.99
C LEU A 413 14.78 10.18 3.26
N VAL A 414 14.42 9.59 4.39
CA VAL A 414 14.02 10.33 5.60
C VAL A 414 14.61 9.68 6.84
N GLU A 415 15.14 10.49 7.75
CA GLU A 415 15.54 10.03 9.08
C GLU A 415 14.33 10.02 10.03
N ALA A 416 14.16 8.92 10.75
CA ALA A 416 13.25 8.82 11.88
C ALA A 416 13.87 7.91 12.95
N GLY A 417 13.76 8.25 14.24
CA GLY A 417 14.32 7.41 15.30
C GLY A 417 15.81 7.09 15.12
N ARG A 418 16.61 8.07 14.65
CA ARG A 418 18.06 7.94 14.39
C ARG A 418 18.44 6.91 13.33
N ARG A 419 17.49 6.54 12.47
CA ARG A 419 17.68 5.61 11.35
C ARG A 419 17.22 6.28 10.07
N LEU A 420 17.98 6.06 9.00
CA LEU A 420 17.61 6.53 7.66
C LEU A 420 16.74 5.47 6.97
N TYR A 421 15.59 5.89 6.45
CA TYR A 421 14.67 5.03 5.72
C TYR A 421 14.58 5.45 4.26
N ALA A 422 14.43 4.47 3.37
CA ALA A 422 14.26 4.67 1.94
C ALA A 422 12.99 3.96 1.44
N GLY A 423 12.03 4.74 0.93
CA GLY A 423 10.80 4.23 0.31
C GLY A 423 10.97 3.98 -1.18
N THR A 424 10.47 2.85 -1.68
CA THR A 424 10.74 2.38 -3.04
C THR A 424 9.49 2.23 -3.90
N ASP A 425 9.68 2.26 -5.22
CA ASP A 425 8.69 1.91 -6.22
C ASP A 425 8.51 0.37 -6.33
N GLY A 426 7.84 -0.22 -5.34
CA GLY A 426 7.37 -1.61 -5.40
C GLY A 426 8.26 -2.64 -4.69
N ARG A 427 9.23 -2.22 -3.89
CA ARG A 427 10.11 -3.11 -3.09
C ARG A 427 10.07 -2.78 -1.59
N GLY A 428 9.00 -2.10 -1.15
CA GLY A 428 8.73 -1.76 0.24
C GLY A 428 9.65 -0.68 0.81
N LEU A 429 9.82 -0.72 2.13
CA LEU A 429 10.64 0.19 2.91
C LEU A 429 11.99 -0.44 3.24
N TRP A 430 13.07 0.32 3.08
CA TRP A 430 14.43 -0.08 3.44
C TRP A 430 14.96 0.81 4.56
N ARG A 431 15.83 0.27 5.41
CA ARG A 431 16.42 0.96 6.56
C ARG A 431 17.93 0.83 6.54
N LEU A 432 18.64 1.94 6.72
CA LEU A 432 20.09 1.93 6.93
C LEU A 432 20.41 1.30 8.30
N SER A 433 21.38 0.39 8.31
CA SER A 433 21.88 -0.27 9.51
C SER A 433 22.46 0.74 10.50
N ALA A 434 22.53 0.34 11.77
CA ALA A 434 22.94 1.21 12.87
C ALA A 434 24.34 1.81 12.71
N ASP A 435 25.23 1.00 12.16
CA ASP A 435 26.62 1.33 11.85
C ASP A 435 26.77 2.16 10.55
N GLY A 436 25.67 2.44 9.84
CA GLY A 436 25.67 3.17 8.58
C GLY A 436 26.28 2.39 7.41
N ALA A 437 26.48 1.08 7.54
CA ALA A 437 27.21 0.27 6.56
C ALA A 437 26.34 -0.20 5.39
N ARG A 438 25.07 -0.55 5.60
CA ARG A 438 24.21 -1.15 4.57
C ARG A 438 22.72 -0.84 4.74
N PHE A 439 21.97 -0.89 3.64
CA PHE A 439 20.51 -0.86 3.71
C PHE A 439 19.92 -2.26 3.81
N GLU A 440 18.89 -2.42 4.62
CA GLU A 440 18.18 -3.68 4.84
C GLU A 440 16.68 -3.51 4.52
N PRO A 441 16.04 -4.46 3.81
CA PRO A 441 14.61 -4.40 3.55
C PRO A 441 13.82 -4.71 4.83
N LEU A 442 12.81 -3.90 5.13
CA LEU A 442 11.88 -4.15 6.23
C LEU A 442 10.67 -4.93 5.74
N ARG A 443 10.42 -6.08 6.38
CA ARG A 443 9.23 -6.91 6.12
C ARG A 443 8.07 -6.41 6.98
N LEU A 444 7.40 -5.37 6.48
CA LEU A 444 6.21 -4.79 7.11
C LEU A 444 4.95 -5.19 6.32
N PRO A 445 3.80 -5.38 6.98
CA PRO A 445 2.52 -5.54 6.31
C PRO A 445 2.02 -4.18 5.80
N LEU A 446 2.70 -3.64 4.78
CA LEU A 446 2.29 -2.41 4.12
C LEU A 446 1.03 -2.65 3.28
N PRO A 447 0.12 -1.66 3.15
CA PRO A 447 -1.02 -1.78 2.24
C PRO A 447 -0.59 -2.09 0.80
N SER A 448 0.54 -1.53 0.37
CA SER A 448 1.18 -1.85 -0.90
C SER A 448 2.71 -1.76 -0.79
N PRO A 449 3.49 -2.52 -1.57
CA PRO A 449 4.95 -2.41 -1.62
C PRO A 449 5.46 -1.13 -2.30
N ARG A 450 4.60 -0.31 -2.92
CA ARG A 450 4.98 1.01 -3.47
C ARG A 450 4.88 2.07 -2.37
N VAL A 451 6.01 2.42 -1.77
CA VAL A 451 6.09 3.46 -0.73
C VAL A 451 6.30 4.82 -1.39
N THR A 452 5.30 5.69 -1.30
CA THR A 452 5.24 6.96 -2.04
C THR A 452 5.40 8.19 -1.15
N ALA A 453 5.25 8.06 0.17
CA ALA A 453 5.48 9.15 1.11
C ALA A 453 5.99 8.63 2.46
N LEU A 454 6.83 9.44 3.12
CA LEU A 454 7.34 9.18 4.46
C LEU A 454 7.26 10.45 5.29
N ALA A 455 6.73 10.36 6.51
CA ALA A 455 6.69 11.49 7.45
C ALA A 455 7.07 11.04 8.88
N PRO A 456 8.19 11.53 9.44
CA PRO A 456 8.54 11.31 10.83
C PRO A 456 7.53 12.06 11.72
N GLY A 457 6.95 11.36 12.67
CA GLY A 457 6.13 11.93 13.73
C GLY A 457 6.67 11.53 15.10
N GLU A 458 5.96 11.94 16.14
CA GLU A 458 6.31 11.59 17.52
C GLU A 458 6.24 10.06 17.72
N GLY A 459 7.40 9.45 18.00
CA GLY A 459 7.55 8.02 18.28
C GLY A 459 7.15 7.08 17.13
N ALA A 460 7.00 7.58 15.90
CA ALA A 460 6.59 6.77 14.76
C ALA A 460 7.00 7.36 13.41
N LEU A 461 7.20 6.47 12.42
CA LEU A 461 7.28 6.83 11.02
C LEU A 461 5.94 6.51 10.34
N TRP A 462 5.33 7.52 9.72
CA TRP A 462 4.14 7.35 8.88
C TRP A 462 4.56 7.04 7.44
N ILE A 463 3.94 6.03 6.84
CA ILE A 463 4.34 5.44 5.56
C ILE A 463 3.14 5.46 4.63
N GLY A 464 3.14 6.36 3.65
CA GLY A 464 2.13 6.41 2.59
C GLY A 464 2.47 5.45 1.45
N THR A 465 1.45 4.78 0.94
CA THR A 465 1.53 3.91 -0.24
C THR A 465 0.48 4.30 -1.28
N ASP A 466 0.50 3.66 -2.44
CA ASP A 466 -0.58 3.75 -3.42
C ASP A 466 -1.85 2.96 -3.03
N GLU A 467 -1.86 2.29 -1.87
CA GLU A 467 -3.04 1.58 -1.39
C GLU A 467 -3.38 1.89 0.07
N GLY A 468 -2.78 2.93 0.65
CA GLY A 468 -3.10 3.34 2.01
C GLY A 468 -1.97 3.96 2.80
N LEU A 469 -2.09 3.84 4.12
CA LEU A 469 -1.15 4.36 5.10
C LEU A 469 -0.78 3.24 6.09
N ALA A 470 0.48 3.17 6.46
CA ALA A 470 0.96 2.37 7.58
C ALA A 470 1.66 3.27 8.61
N ARG A 471 1.71 2.81 9.86
CA ARG A 471 2.44 3.46 10.95
C ARG A 471 3.45 2.46 11.51
N LEU A 472 4.73 2.83 11.47
CA LEU A 472 5.81 2.09 12.10
C LEU A 472 6.15 2.75 13.44
N PRO A 473 5.85 2.14 14.59
CA PRO A 473 6.35 2.61 15.88
C PRO A 473 7.88 2.60 15.88
N LEU A 474 8.47 3.67 16.43
CA LEU A 474 9.91 3.79 16.62
C LEU A 474 10.16 3.69 18.12
N ASN A 475 10.79 2.61 18.55
CA ASN A 475 11.20 2.46 19.94
C ASN A 475 12.61 3.03 20.11
N ASP A 476 12.88 3.66 21.26
CA ASP A 476 14.21 4.15 21.63
C ASP A 476 15.25 3.02 21.85
N GLU A 477 14.82 1.74 21.77
CA GLU A 477 15.61 0.55 22.08
C GLU A 477 16.01 -0.30 20.85
N ASP A 478 15.98 0.22 19.62
CA ASP A 478 16.62 -0.46 18.49
C ASP A 478 18.09 0.03 18.39
N PRO A 479 19.07 -0.64 19.05
CA PRO A 479 20.48 -0.19 19.15
C PRO A 479 21.14 -0.05 17.79
#